data_AF-A0A1H9DL95-F1
#
_entry.id   AF-A0A1H9DL95-F1
#
_cell.length_a   1.000
_cell.length_b   1.000
_cell.length_c   1.000
_cell.angle_alpha   90.00
_cell.angle_beta   90.00
_cell.angle_gamma   90.00
#
_symmetry.space_group_name_H-M   'P 1'
#
loop_
_entity.id
_entity.type
_entity.pdbx_description
1 polymer ?
#
loop_
_entity_poly.entity_id
_entity_poly.type
_entity_poly.pdbx_seq_one_letter_code
_entity_poly.pdbx_strand_id
1 'polypeptide(L)' 'MTANSPYEQPPGHGPQSSQEARVQALETQVQALAEAVRALARGLEQPPSQDTPLPEAAARGARLAHEILLAQGL' A
#
# COMPACT_ATOMS: atom_id res chain seq x y z
N MET A 1 -24.66 -48.81 -22.18
CA MET A 1 -23.33 -48.25 -21.87
C MET A 1 -23.36 -46.77 -22.23
N THR A 2 -23.84 -45.92 -21.32
CA THR A 2 -23.87 -44.45 -21.49
C THR A 2 -22.82 -43.87 -20.55
N ALA A 3 -21.65 -43.53 -21.10
CA ALA A 3 -20.62 -42.79 -20.39
C ALA A 3 -20.54 -41.39 -21.01
N ASN A 4 -21.23 -40.42 -20.41
CA ASN A 4 -20.85 -39.02 -20.52
C ASN A 4 -21.53 -38.22 -19.43
N SER A 5 -20.74 -37.80 -18.44
CA SER A 5 -21.06 -36.68 -17.56
C SER A 5 -19.73 -36.08 -17.10
N PRO A 6 -19.27 -34.97 -17.72
CA PRO A 6 -18.23 -34.14 -17.16
C PRO A 6 -18.89 -33.06 -16.28
N TYR A 7 -19.04 -33.34 -15.00
CA TYR A 7 -19.12 -32.34 -13.93
C TYR A 7 -17.78 -32.50 -13.18
N GLU A 8 -16.94 -31.50 -12.94
CA GLU A 8 -17.14 -30.12 -12.48
C GLU A 8 -15.99 -29.23 -13.01
N GLN A 9 -16.33 -28.07 -13.57
CA GLN A 9 -15.43 -26.92 -13.50
C GLN A 9 -16.03 -25.94 -12.47
N PRO A 10 -15.35 -25.63 -11.35
CA PRO A 10 -15.82 -24.60 -10.43
C PRO A 10 -15.71 -23.20 -11.09
N PRO A 11 -16.58 -22.24 -10.71
CA PRO A 11 -16.76 -21.01 -11.46
C PRO A 11 -15.68 -19.97 -11.11
N GLY A 12 -15.21 -19.20 -12.10
CA GLY A 12 -14.90 -17.77 -11.85
C GLY A 12 -13.47 -17.23 -12.01
N HIS A 13 -12.44 -18.00 -12.35
CA HIS A 13 -11.09 -17.44 -12.51
C HIS A 13 -10.77 -17.04 -13.96
N GLY A 14 -11.57 -16.13 -14.52
CA GLY A 14 -11.27 -15.47 -15.80
C GLY A 14 -10.29 -14.29 -15.63
N PRO A 15 -9.78 -13.71 -16.72
CA PRO A 15 -8.86 -12.55 -16.70
C PRO A 15 -9.37 -11.34 -15.90
N GLN A 16 -10.69 -11.25 -15.66
CA GLN A 16 -11.30 -10.24 -14.80
C GLN A 16 -10.83 -10.34 -13.34
N SER A 17 -10.72 -11.55 -12.79
CA SER A 17 -10.20 -11.77 -11.43
C SER A 17 -8.72 -11.35 -11.29
N SER A 18 -7.93 -11.51 -12.35
CA SER A 18 -6.53 -11.05 -12.39
C SER A 18 -6.43 -9.53 -12.49
N GLN A 19 -7.36 -8.89 -13.20
CA GLN A 19 -7.42 -7.44 -13.28
C GLN A 19 -7.86 -6.82 -11.95
N GLU A 20 -8.88 -7.40 -11.29
CA GLU A 20 -9.34 -7.00 -9.96
C GLU A 20 -8.22 -7.14 -8.92
N ALA A 21 -7.50 -8.25 -8.91
CA ALA A 21 -6.35 -8.44 -8.04
C ALA A 21 -5.25 -7.39 -8.27
N ARG A 22 -4.99 -7.02 -9.53
CA ARG A 22 -4.01 -5.98 -9.88
C ARG A 22 -4.49 -4.59 -9.43
N VAL A 23 -5.77 -4.29 -9.60
CA VAL A 23 -6.35 -3.02 -9.13
C VAL A 23 -6.26 -2.94 -7.61
N GLN A 24 -6.64 -4.00 -6.90
CA GLN A 24 -6.53 -4.06 -5.44
C GLN A 24 -5.10 -3.82 -4.95
N ALA A 25 -4.11 -4.45 -5.61
CA ALA A 25 -2.70 -4.25 -5.27
C ALA A 25 -2.25 -2.79 -5.49
N LEU A 26 -2.69 -2.17 -6.60
CA LEU A 26 -2.38 -0.76 -6.88
C LEU A 26 -3.05 0.18 -5.88
N GLU A 27 -4.30 -0.07 -5.50
CA GLU A 27 -5.00 0.71 -4.48
C GLU A 27 -4.28 0.65 -3.13
N THR A 28 -3.81 -0.54 -2.74
CA THR A 28 -2.99 -0.72 -1.53
C THR A 28 -1.67 0.06 -1.62
N GLN A 29 -0.96 0.01 -2.76
CA GLN A 29 0.28 0.76 -2.96
C GLN A 29 0.05 2.27 -2.92
N VAL A 30 -1.01 2.77 -3.56
CA VAL A 30 -1.36 4.20 -3.57
C VAL A 30 -1.72 4.68 -2.17
N GLN A 31 -2.48 3.87 -1.41
CA GLN A 31 -2.81 4.19 -0.02
C GLN A 31 -1.56 4.34 0.84
N ALA A 32 -0.62 3.39 0.74
CA ALA A 32 0.64 3.44 1.47
C ALA A 32 1.51 4.63 1.06
N LEU A 33 1.57 4.94 -0.23
CA LEU A 33 2.27 6.12 -0.72
C LEU A 33 1.67 7.41 -0.14
N ALA A 34 0.34 7.52 -0.09
CA ALA A 34 -0.33 8.67 0.50
C ALA A 34 -0.02 8.81 2.01
N GLU A 35 0.08 7.69 2.73
CA GLU A 35 0.46 7.69 4.15
C GLU A 35 1.92 8.10 4.36
N ALA A 36 2.85 7.59 3.54
CA ALA A 36 4.25 7.97 3.59
C ALA A 36 4.44 9.48 3.31
N VAL A 37 3.76 10.02 2.29
CA VAL A 37 3.80 11.45 1.99
C VAL A 37 3.24 12.29 3.14
N ARG A 38 2.15 11.85 3.78
CA ARG A 38 1.61 12.53 4.98
C ARG A 38 2.60 12.51 6.15
N ALA A 39 3.29 11.40 6.38
CA ALA A 39 4.31 11.31 7.42
C ALA A 39 5.47 12.27 7.17
N LEU A 40 5.91 12.37 5.91
CA LEU A 40 6.95 13.31 5.50
C LEU A 40 6.48 14.76 5.65
N ALA A 41 5.29 15.09 5.15
CA ALA A 41 4.72 16.43 5.25
C ALA A 41 4.62 16.87 6.71
N ARG A 42 4.13 16.00 7.61
CA ARG A 42 4.09 16.29 9.05
C ARG A 42 5.47 16.58 9.64
N GLY A 43 6.50 15.85 9.24
CA GLY A 43 7.87 16.09 9.72
C GLY A 43 8.45 17.42 9.24
N LEU A 44 8.05 17.88 8.05
CA LEU A 44 8.52 19.14 7.45
C LEU A 44 7.69 20.36 7.87
N GLU A 45 6.40 20.17 8.11
CA GLU A 45 5.44 21.23 8.45
C GLU A 45 5.27 21.41 9.96
N GLN A 46 5.77 20.47 10.79
CA GLN A 46 5.74 20.63 12.24
C GLN A 46 6.52 21.90 12.62
N PRO A 47 5.85 22.94 13.16
CA PRO A 47 6.58 24.09 13.68
C PRO A 47 7.49 23.57 14.79
N PRO A 48 8.75 24.03 14.86
CA PRO A 48 9.67 23.60 15.89
C PRO A 48 9.01 23.88 17.25
N SER A 49 8.59 22.81 17.91
CA SER A 49 8.14 22.89 19.30
C SER A 49 9.38 23.08 20.15
N GLN A 50 9.25 23.69 21.34
CA GLN A 50 10.41 24.01 22.20
C GLN A 50 11.33 22.79 22.47
N ASP A 51 10.80 21.57 22.34
CA ASP A 51 11.49 20.30 22.59
C ASP A 51 11.99 19.55 21.34
N THR A 52 11.78 20.04 20.11
CA THR A 52 12.35 19.38 18.93
C THR A 52 12.82 20.39 17.86
N PRO A 53 14.12 20.39 17.53
CA PRO A 53 14.64 21.11 16.37
C PRO A 53 14.01 20.62 15.06
N LEU A 54 13.70 21.53 14.14
CA LEU A 54 13.12 21.22 12.83
C LEU A 54 13.87 20.11 12.04
N PRO A 55 15.22 20.03 12.02
CA PRO A 55 15.92 18.93 11.35
C PRO A 55 15.60 17.55 11.91
N GLU A 56 15.34 17.45 13.21
CA GLU A 56 15.02 16.19 13.88
C GLU A 56 13.57 15.77 13.58
N ALA A 57 12.64 16.72 13.54
CA ALA A 57 11.25 16.46 13.11
C ALA A 57 11.20 15.97 11.64
N ALA A 58 11.96 16.62 10.76
CA ALA A 58 12.09 16.23 9.35
C ALA A 58 12.68 14.82 9.21
N ALA A 59 13.75 14.52 9.95
CA ALA A 59 14.37 13.19 9.94
C ALA A 59 13.43 12.09 10.44
N ARG A 60 12.61 12.37 11.47
CA ARG A 60 11.59 11.42 11.94
C ARG A 60 10.50 11.19 10.90
N GLY A 61 9.98 12.24 10.27
CA GLY A 61 8.98 12.13 9.19
C GLY A 61 9.50 11.30 8.02
N ALA A 62 10.77 11.51 7.62
CA ALA A 62 11.41 10.73 6.56
C ALA A 62 11.59 9.25 6.93
N ARG A 63 11.98 8.94 8.19
CA ARG A 63 12.08 7.54 8.65
C ARG A 63 10.73 6.83 8.63
N LEU A 64 9.69 7.46 9.16
CA LEU A 64 8.35 6.88 9.16
C LEU A 64 7.82 6.66 7.73
N ALA A 65 8.04 7.62 6.84
CA ALA A 65 7.69 7.45 5.43
C ALA A 65 8.41 6.25 4.79
N HIS A 66 9.71 6.09 5.10
CA HIS A 66 10.49 4.95 4.61
C HIS A 66 10.00 3.60 5.16
N GLU A 67 9.66 3.54 6.45
CA GLU A 67 9.11 2.33 7.09
C GLU A 67 7.76 1.92 6.48
N ILE A 68 6.88 2.88 6.18
CA ILE A 68 5.58 2.64 5.52
C ILE A 68 5.78 2.04 4.13
N LEU A 69 6.71 2.59 3.34
CA LEU A 69 7.00 2.10 1.99
C LEU A 69 7.61 0.69 2.03
N LEU A 70 8.59 0.47 2.91
CA LEU A 70 9.22 -0.84 3.11
C LEU A 70 8.22 -1.93 3.47
N ALA A 71 7.24 -1.63 4.33
CA ALA A 71 6.21 -2.58 4.73
C ALA A 71 5.33 -3.04 3.54
N GLN A 72 5.26 -2.26 2.46
CA GLN A 72 4.55 -2.60 1.23
C GLN A 72 5.46 -3.10 0.10
N GLY A 73 6.78 -3.20 0.34
CA GLY A 73 7.75 -3.57 -0.69
C GLY A 73 7.96 -2.50 -1.76
N LEU A 74 7.74 -1.23 -1.42
CA LEU A 74 7.94 -0.05 -2.26
C LEU A 74 9.28 0.63 -2.01
#